data_AF-A0A815UNF2-F1
#
_entry.id   AF-A0A815UNF2-F1
#
_cell.length_a   1.000
_cell.length_b   1.000
_cell.length_c   1.000
_cell.angle_alpha   90.00
_cell.angle_beta   90.00
_cell.angle_gamma   90.00
#
_symmetry.space_group_name_H-M   'P 1'
#
loop_
_entity.id
_entity.type
_entity.pdbx_description
1 polymer ?
#
loop_
_entity_poly.entity_id
_entity_poly.type
_entity_poly.pdbx_seq_one_letter_code
_entity_poly.pdbx_strand_id
1 'polypeptide(L)'
;LWQDVYRVLNGSEYVVMGGICPTVGVVGFTFGGGNNAMYSPSYGRATDNVLNFKVALYNGSIVTASSNTNVDLYWALRGGGGGNFGYVLEMTQKLHRINGTLKKIKEVY
;
A
#
# COMPACT_ATOMS: atom_id res chain seq x y z
N LEU A 1 6.97 -6.41 7.01
CA LEU A 1 7.37 -4.99 7.14
C LEU A 1 7.75 -4.46 5.75
N TRP A 2 7.93 -3.14 5.57
CA TRP A 2 8.33 -2.60 4.26
C TRP A 2 9.65 -3.17 3.74
N GLN A 3 10.62 -3.42 4.62
CA GLN A 3 11.89 -4.07 4.27
C GLN A 3 11.69 -5.43 3.58
N ASP A 4 10.67 -6.19 3.95
CA ASP A 4 10.42 -7.52 3.39
C ASP A 4 9.86 -7.40 1.97
N VAL A 5 9.01 -6.39 1.73
CA VAL A 5 8.49 -6.08 0.40
C VAL A 5 9.63 -5.62 -0.52
N TYR A 6 10.50 -4.74 -0.02
CA TYR A 6 11.65 -4.27 -0.80
C TYR A 6 12.66 -5.37 -1.10
N ARG A 7 12.87 -6.30 -0.17
CA ARG A 7 13.71 -7.49 -0.40
C ARG A 7 13.19 -8.32 -1.57
N VAL A 8 11.87 -8.50 -1.67
CA VAL A 8 11.23 -9.22 -2.79
C VAL A 8 11.35 -8.44 -4.11
N LEU A 9 11.25 -7.11 -4.07
CA LEU A 9 11.35 -6.26 -5.25
C LEU A 9 12.79 -5.90 -5.65
N ASN A 10 13.79 -6.37 -4.89
CA ASN A 10 15.19 -6.12 -5.18
C ASN A 10 15.59 -6.77 -6.51
N GLY A 11 16.36 -6.05 -7.34
CA GLY A 11 16.72 -6.49 -8.70
C GLY A 11 15.58 -6.41 -9.74
N SER A 12 14.34 -6.09 -9.34
CA SER A 12 13.25 -5.86 -10.29
C SER A 12 13.24 -4.43 -10.85
N GLU A 13 12.52 -4.22 -11.96
CA GLU A 13 12.26 -2.90 -12.52
C GLU A 13 11.00 -2.22 -11.95
N TYR A 14 10.47 -2.75 -10.84
CA TYR A 14 9.26 -2.27 -10.20
C TYR A 14 9.55 -1.55 -8.89
N VAL A 15 8.68 -0.60 -8.57
CA VAL A 15 8.56 0.02 -7.25
C VAL A 15 7.13 -0.11 -6.76
N VAL A 16 6.99 -0.11 -5.44
CA VAL A 16 5.72 -0.05 -4.75
C VAL A 16 5.66 1.25 -3.96
N MET A 17 4.47 1.81 -3.83
CA MET A 17 4.26 2.98 -2.96
C MET A 17 4.29 2.54 -1.50
N GLY A 18 5.50 2.55 -0.92
CA GLY A 18 5.76 2.17 0.46
C GLY A 18 6.52 3.22 1.26
N GLY A 19 6.70 2.95 2.56
CA GLY A 19 7.41 3.84 3.47
C GLY A 19 8.93 3.79 3.31
N ILE A 20 9.60 4.92 3.52
CA ILE A 20 11.07 5.00 3.49
C ILE A 20 11.73 4.33 4.70
N CYS A 21 11.01 4.21 5.82
CA CYS A 21 11.48 3.55 7.03
C CYS A 21 11.22 2.02 6.92
N PRO A 22 12.25 1.17 6.79
CA PRO A 22 12.05 -0.24 6.41
C PRO A 22 11.30 -1.07 7.46
N THR A 23 11.37 -0.68 8.73
CA THR A 23 10.73 -1.36 9.87
C THR A 23 9.26 -0.99 10.06
N VAL A 24 8.73 -0.03 9.30
CA VAL A 24 7.31 0.36 9.41
C VAL A 24 6.42 -0.75 8.83
N GLY A 25 5.30 -1.00 9.51
CA GLY A 25 4.28 -1.95 9.06
C GLY A 25 3.61 -1.50 7.75
N VAL A 26 3.49 -2.42 6.79
CA VAL A 26 2.99 -2.15 5.44
C VAL A 26 1.57 -1.60 5.47
N VAL A 27 0.65 -2.34 6.11
CA VAL A 27 -0.77 -2.04 6.14
C VAL A 27 -1.07 -0.77 6.96
N GLY A 28 -0.43 -0.63 8.12
CA GLY A 28 -0.63 0.54 8.98
C GLY A 28 -0.17 1.85 8.34
N PHE A 29 0.97 1.83 7.63
CA PHE A 29 1.43 2.98 6.85
C PHE A 29 0.42 3.39 5.78
N THR A 30 -0.13 2.42 5.06
CA THR A 30 -1.09 2.68 3.99
C THR A 30 -2.37 3.31 4.53
N PHE A 31 -2.93 2.86 5.65
CA PHE A 31 -4.19 3.43 6.17
C PHE A 31 -4.10 4.91 6.56
N GLY A 32 -2.92 5.39 6.96
CA GLY A 32 -2.68 6.80 7.29
C GLY A 32 -2.41 7.69 6.07
N GLY A 33 -2.62 7.19 4.85
CA GLY A 33 -2.26 7.85 3.60
C GLY A 33 -1.00 7.22 3.00
N GLY A 34 0.08 7.19 3.77
CA GLY A 34 1.35 6.59 3.35
C GLY A 34 2.05 7.43 2.28
N ASN A 35 2.69 8.51 2.72
CA ASN A 35 3.45 9.40 1.85
C ASN A 35 4.88 8.89 1.64
N ASN A 36 5.32 8.84 0.39
CA ASN A 36 6.70 8.59 0.02
C ASN A 36 7.23 9.82 -0.73
N ALA A 37 8.10 10.61 -0.11
CA ALA A 37 8.56 11.88 -0.67
C ALA A 37 9.17 11.76 -2.08
N MET A 38 9.72 10.58 -2.44
CA MET A 38 10.41 10.37 -3.70
C MET A 38 9.45 9.99 -4.83
N TYR A 39 8.49 9.12 -4.54
CA TYR A 39 7.61 8.53 -5.54
C TYR A 39 6.20 9.13 -5.55
N SER A 40 5.77 9.77 -4.45
CA SER A 40 4.44 10.35 -4.35
C SER A 40 4.12 11.46 -5.36
N PRO A 41 5.07 12.31 -5.78
CA PRO A 41 4.81 13.26 -6.87
C PRO A 41 4.43 12.61 -8.20
N SER A 42 4.88 11.37 -8.46
CA SER A 42 4.61 10.66 -9.72
C SER A 42 3.45 9.68 -9.63
N TYR A 43 3.26 9.04 -8.47
CA TYR A 43 2.35 7.90 -8.34
C TYR A 43 1.29 8.06 -7.23
N GLY A 44 1.23 9.22 -6.56
CA GLY A 44 0.29 9.49 -5.48
C GLY A 44 0.70 8.84 -4.15
N ARG A 45 -0.24 8.68 -3.23
CA ARG A 45 0.03 8.08 -1.91
C ARG A 45 -0.09 6.55 -1.95
N ALA A 46 0.36 5.87 -0.91
CA ALA A 46 0.20 4.42 -0.79
C ALA A 46 -1.28 3.99 -0.82
N THR A 47 -2.18 4.80 -0.23
CA THR A 47 -3.64 4.63 -0.33
C THR A 47 -4.12 4.63 -1.76
N ASP A 48 -3.59 5.54 -2.58
CA ASP A 48 -4.04 5.75 -3.96
C ASP A 48 -3.74 4.53 -4.85
N ASN A 49 -2.84 3.67 -4.38
CA ASN A 49 -2.33 2.50 -5.10
C ASN A 49 -2.86 1.17 -4.58
N VAL A 50 -3.75 1.16 -3.58
CA VAL A 50 -4.44 -0.07 -3.17
C VAL A 50 -5.46 -0.47 -4.25
N LEU A 51 -5.50 -1.75 -4.59
CA LEU A 51 -6.48 -2.34 -5.52
C LEU A 51 -7.62 -3.06 -4.80
N ASN A 52 -7.30 -3.76 -3.71
CA ASN A 52 -8.31 -4.43 -2.87
C ASN A 52 -7.76 -4.70 -1.46
N PHE A 53 -8.70 -4.99 -0.56
CA PHE A 53 -8.44 -5.54 0.77
C PHE A 53 -9.27 -6.79 1.01
N LYS A 54 -8.73 -7.72 1.80
CA LYS A 54 -9.49 -8.77 2.47
C LYS A 54 -9.58 -8.42 3.95
N VAL A 55 -10.79 -8.30 4.47
CA VAL A 55 -11.07 -7.72 5.79
C VAL A 55 -11.92 -8.70 6.61
N ALA A 56 -11.47 -9.02 7.81
CA ALA A 56 -12.31 -9.67 8.82
C ALA A 56 -13.09 -8.60 9.60
N LEU A 57 -14.42 -8.65 9.53
CA LEU A 57 -15.31 -7.73 10.22
C LEU A 57 -15.61 -8.20 11.64
N TYR A 58 -16.17 -7.31 12.47
CA TYR A 58 -16.49 -7.58 13.87
C TYR A 58 -17.47 -8.75 14.08
N ASN A 59 -18.32 -9.01 13.09
CA ASN A 59 -19.29 -10.11 13.11
C ASN A 59 -18.68 -11.46 12.71
N GLY A 60 -17.35 -11.53 12.52
CA GLY A 60 -16.63 -12.74 12.12
C GLY A 60 -16.64 -13.03 10.62
N SER A 61 -17.36 -12.26 9.80
CA SER A 61 -17.34 -12.42 8.35
C SER A 61 -16.04 -11.91 7.73
N ILE A 62 -15.58 -12.56 6.66
CA ILE A 62 -14.45 -12.11 5.85
C ILE A 62 -15.00 -11.59 4.53
N VAL A 63 -14.73 -10.32 4.25
CA VAL A 63 -15.21 -9.63 3.05
C VAL A 63 -14.05 -9.10 2.21
N THR A 64 -14.30 -8.94 0.91
CA THR A 64 -13.40 -8.24 0.01
C THR A 64 -13.89 -6.81 -0.19
N ALA A 65 -13.01 -5.83 -0.01
CA ALA A 65 -13.27 -4.43 -0.30
C ALA A 65 -12.44 -3.98 -1.51
N SER A 66 -13.11 -3.49 -2.55
CA SER A 66 -12.52 -3.03 -3.81
C SER A 66 -13.32 -1.88 -4.41
N SER A 67 -12.91 -1.37 -5.58
CA SER A 67 -13.67 -0.37 -6.32
C SER A 67 -15.08 -0.80 -6.74
N ASN A 68 -15.39 -2.10 -6.67
CA ASN A 68 -16.64 -2.68 -7.16
C ASN A 68 -17.38 -3.50 -6.10
N THR A 69 -16.84 -3.63 -4.89
CA THR A 69 -17.39 -4.48 -3.82
C THR A 69 -17.09 -3.86 -2.47
N ASN A 70 -18.09 -3.69 -1.60
CA ASN A 70 -17.95 -2.97 -0.32
C ASN A 70 -17.19 -1.64 -0.51
N VAL A 71 -17.69 -0.81 -1.44
CA VAL A 71 -16.97 0.37 -1.97
C VAL A 71 -16.78 1.44 -0.90
N ASP A 72 -17.73 1.56 0.02
CA ASP A 72 -17.67 2.38 1.22
C ASP A 72 -16.53 1.95 2.16
N LEU A 73 -16.41 0.65 2.43
CA LEU A 73 -15.31 0.08 3.22
C LEU A 73 -13.96 0.27 2.50
N TYR A 74 -13.94 0.06 1.18
CA TYR A 74 -12.74 0.28 0.36
C TYR A 74 -12.29 1.75 0.40
N TRP A 75 -13.21 2.69 0.31
CA TRP A 75 -12.93 4.12 0.45
C TRP A 75 -12.42 4.44 1.85
N ALA A 76 -13.11 3.95 2.90
CA ALA A 76 -12.77 4.22 4.29
C ALA A 76 -11.37 3.71 4.67
N LEU A 77 -11.00 2.51 4.22
CA LEU A 77 -9.67 1.92 4.46
C LEU A 77 -8.54 2.66 3.74
N ARG A 78 -8.84 3.50 2.74
CA ARG A 78 -7.84 4.25 1.96
C ARG A 78 -7.62 5.67 2.51
N GLY A 79 -7.43 5.79 3.82
CA GLY A 79 -7.08 7.07 4.47
C GLY A 79 -7.81 7.33 5.80
N GLY A 80 -8.81 6.53 6.15
CA GLY A 80 -9.58 6.68 7.40
C GLY A 80 -8.88 6.18 8.66
N GLY A 81 -7.59 5.82 8.58
CA GLY A 81 -6.82 5.28 9.69
C GLY A 81 -7.10 3.80 9.97
N GLY A 82 -6.12 3.13 10.59
CA GLY A 82 -6.18 1.70 10.90
C GLY A 82 -7.00 1.36 12.14
N GLY A 83 -7.60 0.17 12.16
CA GLY A 83 -8.26 -0.40 13.34
C GLY A 83 -9.74 -0.02 13.53
N ASN A 84 -10.30 0.84 12.68
CA ASN A 84 -11.68 1.31 12.81
C ASN A 84 -12.72 0.39 12.16
N PHE A 85 -12.36 -0.28 11.06
CA PHE A 85 -13.31 -0.93 10.15
C PHE A 85 -13.16 -2.46 10.04
N GLY A 86 -12.34 -3.06 10.90
CA GLY A 86 -12.03 -4.48 10.90
C GLY A 86 -10.53 -4.78 10.78
N TYR A 87 -10.19 -6.07 10.71
CA TYR A 87 -8.83 -6.54 10.59
C TYR A 87 -8.50 -6.86 9.13
N VAL A 88 -7.54 -6.13 8.56
CA VAL A 88 -7.07 -6.42 7.21
C VAL A 88 -6.11 -7.60 7.22
N LEU A 89 -6.53 -8.65 6.54
CA LEU A 89 -5.80 -9.91 6.39
C LEU A 89 -4.88 -9.86 5.17
N GLU A 90 -5.36 -9.27 4.08
CA GLU A 90 -4.62 -9.13 2.82
C GLU A 90 -4.85 -7.76 2.22
N MET A 91 -3.82 -7.22 1.57
CA MET A 91 -3.89 -5.97 0.81
C MET A 91 -3.16 -6.16 -0.50
N THR A 92 -3.85 -5.88 -1.61
CA THR A 92 -3.22 -5.86 -2.94
C THR A 92 -2.89 -4.42 -3.32
N GLN A 93 -1.64 -4.16 -3.68
CA GLN A 93 -1.18 -2.85 -4.14
C GLN A 93 -0.65 -2.90 -5.57
N LYS A 94 -0.84 -1.80 -6.29
CA LYS A 94 -0.30 -1.57 -7.62
C LYS A 94 1.20 -1.39 -7.55
N LEU A 95 1.92 -2.11 -8.42
CA LEU A 95 3.33 -1.88 -8.71
C LEU A 95 3.47 -0.92 -9.88
N HIS A 96 4.49 -0.07 -9.83
CA HIS A 96 4.83 0.84 -10.91
C HIS A 96 6.17 0.45 -11.51
N ARG A 97 6.22 0.39 -12.84
CA ARG A 97 7.47 0.20 -13.56
C ARG A 97 8.25 1.52 -13.58
N ILE A 98 9.53 1.49 -13.23
CA ILE A 98 10.36 2.70 -13.19
C ILE A 98 11.33 2.77 -14.36
N ASN A 99 11.36 3.94 -15.02
CA ASN A 99 12.26 4.24 -16.13
C ASN A 99 13.04 5.54 -15.86
N GLY A 100 14.22 5.71 -16.48
CA GLY A 100 14.97 6.97 -16.46
C GLY A 100 15.39 7.43 -15.06
N THR A 101 15.02 8.65 -14.69
CA THR A 101 15.44 9.32 -13.43
C THR A 101 14.98 8.56 -12.17
N LEU A 102 13.81 7.93 -12.19
CA LEU A 102 13.31 7.14 -11.05
C LEU A 102 14.10 5.84 -10.83
N LYS A 103 14.75 5.31 -11.89
CA LYS A 103 15.66 4.18 -11.79
C LYS A 103 16.93 4.55 -11.02
N LYS A 104 17.51 5.72 -11.29
CA LYS A 104 18.66 6.23 -10.53
C LYS A 104 18.36 6.41 -9.05
N ILE A 105 17.14 6.85 -8.71
CA ILE A 105 16.70 6.99 -7.31
C ILE A 105 16.66 5.63 -6.60
N LYS A 106 16.18 4.57 -7.26
CA LYS A 106 16.15 3.22 -6.70
C LYS A 106 17.55 2.66 -6.42
N GLU A 107 18.57 3.05 -7.18
CA GLU A 107 19.95 2.55 -6.99
C GLU A 107 20.68 3.18 -5.78
N VAL A 108 20.16 4.28 -5.24
CA VAL A 108 20.76 5.00 -4.10
C VAL A 108 20.32 4.42 -2.74
N TYR A 109 19.28 3.58 -2.71
CA TYR A 109 18.64 3.05 -1.50
C TYR A 109 18.46 1.53 -1.57
#